data_AF-A0A962BKQ6-F1
#
_entry.id   AF-A0A962BKQ6-F1
#
_cell.length_a   1.000
_cell.length_b   1.000
_cell.length_c   1.000
_cell.angle_alpha   90.00
_cell.angle_beta   90.00
_cell.angle_gamma   90.00
#
_symmetry.space_group_name_H-M   'P 1'
#
loop_
_entity.id
_entity.type
_entity.pdbx_description
1 polymer ?
#
loop_
_entity_poly.entity_id
_entity_poly.type
_entity_poly.pdbx_seq_one_letter_code
_entity_poly.pdbx_strand_id
1 'polypeptide(L)'
;MNFRTYASRLFGLLLLVMMPTVEAVEVDPGGSGQVLLLPLWTTSGGHSTLLNIQNVHETGSQAKIAKLRLLDQDGAVVFSGNLYFHGGQDAWTAGIGSREGGGSRLVTSDETCLLVDGPLGGVKPFGGAVDIDADYGSAEVILMGSGWSVPAAQQYPQQWDTICSQLADKWNSGEWADNPNTPHMNDAYQLFAEWLIVQVAGGVVYKVPGLALDGYSDQVQHTRPGAALPDLASGHDAGTDEGRTTSRVCSNSLCREDTWPTPLDAMAAAMNVDHFRGSYNINPAAGAATDLVLNYPLLKYFNARDGLESLLGHSMVQMATYDRTGDSRVGNVCPGAGIPCRDTDWIAPFESYHPDGSNTYQRWVLAASPLLVVSFNPADSYIAPSEVLGLPGAWRMELVPEHPFQFPPMAPEGSFHARPNELALNYGYTLQAEDGFLYRGAPAIPVVFQRYVNGVLQGGDGVPQRANYSIAFAPASWAWPITWDDSPD
;
A
#
# COMPACT_ATOMS: atom_id res chain seq x y z
N MET A 1 -77.15 27.44 10.79
CA MET A 1 -76.31 26.50 11.57
C MET A 1 -75.63 25.53 10.61
N ASN A 2 -74.30 25.51 10.65
CA ASN A 2 -73.36 24.43 10.28
C ASN A 2 -73.07 24.05 8.81
N PHE A 3 -71.83 24.41 8.41
CA PHE A 3 -70.76 23.59 7.82
C PHE A 3 -70.88 22.95 6.42
N ARG A 4 -70.03 23.41 5.48
CA ARG A 4 -68.95 22.66 4.74
C ARG A 4 -68.53 23.41 3.46
N THR A 5 -67.41 24.12 3.41
CA THR A 5 -66.04 23.71 2.96
C THR A 5 -65.94 22.99 1.60
N TYR A 6 -65.36 23.68 0.61
CA TYR A 6 -64.41 23.11 -0.36
C TYR A 6 -63.24 24.10 -0.52
N ALA A 7 -62.19 23.91 0.26
CA ALA A 7 -60.88 24.50 0.02
C ALA A 7 -60.00 23.39 -0.54
N SER A 8 -59.65 23.51 -1.81
CA SER A 8 -58.67 22.72 -2.52
C SER A 8 -57.29 22.88 -1.86
N ARG A 9 -56.76 21.80 -1.30
CA ARG A 9 -55.35 21.71 -0.91
C ARG A 9 -54.64 20.73 -1.84
N LEU A 10 -53.73 21.27 -2.64
CA LEU A 10 -52.66 20.50 -3.28
C LEU A 10 -51.86 19.78 -2.19
N PHE A 11 -51.77 18.46 -2.30
CA PHE A 11 -50.72 17.67 -1.64
C PHE A 11 -49.79 17.18 -2.75
N GLY A 12 -48.69 17.91 -2.96
CA GLY A 12 -47.55 17.41 -3.70
C GLY A 12 -46.76 16.48 -2.80
N LEU A 13 -46.85 15.18 -3.04
CA LEU A 13 -46.04 14.17 -2.37
C LEU A 13 -44.65 14.19 -3.04
N LEU A 14 -43.67 14.82 -2.39
CA LEU A 14 -42.27 14.75 -2.81
C LEU A 14 -41.73 13.37 -2.38
N LEU A 15 -41.71 12.41 -3.31
CA LEU A 15 -40.99 11.15 -3.14
C LEU A 15 -39.49 11.46 -3.22
N LEU A 16 -38.82 11.55 -2.07
CA LEU A 16 -37.38 11.38 -2.00
C LEU A 16 -37.11 9.90 -2.30
N VAL A 17 -36.72 9.62 -3.55
CA VAL A 17 -36.08 8.35 -3.88
C VAL A 17 -34.72 8.40 -3.20
N MET A 18 -34.57 7.65 -2.10
CA MET A 18 -33.25 7.30 -1.60
C MET A 18 -32.65 6.40 -2.68
N MET A 19 -31.84 6.98 -3.57
CA MET A 19 -30.99 6.16 -4.42
C MET A 19 -30.01 5.45 -3.48
N PRO A 20 -29.82 4.13 -3.62
CA PRO A 20 -28.70 3.48 -2.94
C PRO A 20 -27.43 4.24 -3.30
N THR A 21 -26.66 4.63 -2.31
CA THR A 21 -25.30 5.12 -2.56
C THR A 21 -24.56 3.93 -3.18
N VAL A 22 -24.10 4.10 -4.41
CA VAL A 22 -23.12 3.18 -4.99
C VAL A 22 -21.85 3.43 -4.21
N GLU A 23 -21.39 2.41 -3.49
CA GLU A 23 -20.18 2.52 -2.69
C GLU A 23 -19.02 2.04 -3.52
N ALA A 24 -18.13 2.98 -3.80
CA ALA A 24 -17.05 2.83 -4.74
C ALA A 24 -15.73 2.75 -3.97
N VAL A 25 -14.85 1.83 -4.38
CA VAL A 25 -13.55 1.68 -3.73
C VAL A 25 -12.73 2.95 -3.90
N GLU A 26 -12.21 3.48 -2.78
CA GLU A 26 -11.40 4.69 -2.78
C GLU A 26 -10.29 4.64 -1.74
N VAL A 27 -9.26 5.46 -1.95
CA VAL A 27 -8.25 5.71 -0.92
C VAL A 27 -8.85 6.60 0.16
N ASP A 28 -8.90 6.11 1.40
CA ASP A 28 -9.37 6.90 2.53
C ASP A 28 -8.27 7.89 3.00
N PRO A 29 -8.51 9.21 2.92
CA PRO A 29 -7.56 10.20 3.42
C PRO A 29 -7.44 10.22 4.94
N GLY A 30 -8.39 9.60 5.67
CA GLY A 30 -8.33 9.41 7.12
C GLY A 30 -7.32 8.34 7.57
N GLY A 31 -6.89 7.47 6.65
CA GLY A 31 -5.97 6.36 6.92
C GLY A 31 -6.65 5.12 7.50
N SER A 32 -7.98 5.04 7.45
CA SER A 32 -8.77 3.92 7.94
C SER A 32 -9.69 3.35 6.86
N GLY A 33 -9.68 2.03 6.67
CA GLY A 33 -10.42 1.41 5.57
C GLY A 33 -10.63 -0.09 5.79
N GLN A 34 -11.38 -0.70 4.89
CA GLN A 34 -11.62 -2.13 4.87
C GLN A 34 -10.39 -2.92 4.40
N VAL A 35 -9.54 -2.31 3.57
CA VAL A 35 -8.25 -2.88 3.16
C VAL A 35 -7.13 -1.95 3.59
N LEU A 36 -6.07 -2.53 4.14
CA LEU A 36 -4.85 -1.81 4.53
C LEU A 36 -3.66 -2.44 3.83
N LEU A 37 -2.95 -1.63 3.07
CA LEU A 37 -1.74 -2.01 2.34
C LEU A 37 -0.55 -1.38 3.03
N LEU A 38 0.28 -2.22 3.67
CA LEU A 38 1.45 -1.72 4.36
C LEU A 38 2.71 -1.93 3.49
N PRO A 39 3.38 -0.85 3.07
CA PRO A 39 4.24 -0.89 1.89
C PRO A 39 5.58 -1.59 2.11
N LEU A 40 6.11 -1.61 3.34
CA LEU A 40 7.38 -2.24 3.64
C LEU A 40 7.46 -2.70 5.09
N TRP A 41 7.82 -3.96 5.31
CA TRP A 41 8.48 -4.44 6.52
C TRP A 41 9.90 -4.87 6.19
N THR A 42 10.83 -4.76 7.14
CA THR A 42 12.23 -5.20 6.96
C THR A 42 12.92 -5.54 8.27
N THR A 43 13.84 -6.51 8.21
CA THR A 43 14.84 -6.83 9.24
C THR A 43 16.28 -6.55 8.76
N SER A 44 16.42 -6.13 7.51
CA SER A 44 17.71 -5.79 6.90
C SER A 44 18.35 -4.57 7.54
N GLY A 45 19.67 -4.40 7.41
CA GLY A 45 20.36 -3.22 7.96
C GLY A 45 20.30 -3.07 9.48
N GLY A 46 19.97 -4.14 10.22
CA GLY A 46 19.78 -4.10 11.67
C GLY A 46 18.46 -3.47 12.09
N HIS A 47 17.48 -3.39 11.19
CA HIS A 47 16.14 -2.95 11.50
C HIS A 47 15.33 -4.06 12.15
N SER A 48 14.25 -3.68 12.82
CA SER A 48 13.13 -4.54 13.18
C SER A 48 11.86 -3.77 12.92
N THR A 49 10.81 -4.47 12.53
CA THR A 49 9.54 -3.84 12.18
C THR A 49 8.48 -4.18 13.21
N LEU A 50 7.74 -3.20 13.72
CA LEU A 50 6.60 -3.41 14.62
C LEU A 50 5.31 -3.08 13.87
N LEU A 51 4.36 -4.00 13.89
CA LEU A 51 3.01 -3.86 13.35
C LEU A 51 2.06 -3.42 14.44
N ASN A 52 1.19 -2.47 14.11
CA ASN A 52 0.02 -2.13 14.90
C ASN A 52 -1.21 -2.10 13.98
N ILE A 53 -2.22 -2.92 14.26
CA ILE A 53 -3.51 -2.91 13.57
C ILE A 53 -4.60 -2.60 14.60
N GLN A 54 -5.41 -1.59 14.34
CA GLN A 54 -6.43 -1.09 15.23
C GLN A 54 -7.82 -1.28 14.64
N ASN A 55 -8.74 -1.81 15.46
CA ASN A 55 -10.17 -1.79 15.20
C ASN A 55 -10.72 -0.39 15.53
N VAL A 56 -10.67 0.50 14.52
CA VAL A 56 -11.17 1.88 14.62
C VAL A 56 -12.67 1.92 14.32
N HIS A 57 -13.46 2.47 15.24
CA HIS A 57 -14.86 2.86 14.96
C HIS A 57 -15.33 3.91 15.98
N GLU A 58 -16.11 4.88 15.51
CA GLU A 58 -16.61 6.00 16.32
C GLU A 58 -17.95 5.69 17.04
N THR A 59 -18.71 4.69 16.60
CA THR A 59 -20.04 4.36 17.16
C THR A 59 -20.33 2.86 17.21
N GLY A 60 -19.85 2.19 18.27
CA GLY A 60 -20.29 0.83 18.62
C GLY A 60 -19.16 -0.17 18.83
N SER A 61 -19.34 -1.04 19.82
CA SER A 61 -18.40 -2.08 20.24
C SER A 61 -18.40 -3.29 19.31
N GLN A 62 -18.24 -3.09 18.00
CA GLN A 62 -18.31 -4.18 17.03
C GLN A 62 -16.99 -4.95 16.95
N ALA A 63 -17.08 -6.26 17.13
CA ALA A 63 -15.98 -7.19 16.89
C ALA A 63 -15.78 -7.34 15.37
N LYS A 64 -14.53 -7.32 14.91
CA LYS A 64 -14.16 -7.38 13.48
C LYS A 64 -13.25 -8.57 13.20
N ILE A 65 -13.25 -9.04 11.96
CA ILE A 65 -12.40 -10.14 11.50
C ILE A 65 -11.61 -9.66 10.30
N ALA A 66 -10.28 -9.80 10.35
CA ALA A 66 -9.41 -9.44 9.24
C ALA A 66 -8.51 -10.59 8.83
N LYS A 67 -8.19 -10.69 7.55
CA LYS A 67 -7.11 -11.53 7.04
C LYS A 67 -5.83 -10.71 7.02
N LEU A 68 -4.78 -11.20 7.68
CA LEU A 68 -3.44 -10.64 7.63
C LEU A 68 -2.55 -11.52 6.74
N ARG A 69 -1.88 -10.90 5.77
CA ARG A 69 -0.83 -11.53 4.98
C ARG A 69 0.46 -10.75 5.05
N LEU A 70 1.55 -11.46 5.29
CA LEU A 70 2.89 -10.95 5.01
C LEU A 70 3.35 -11.55 3.69
N LEU A 71 3.88 -10.68 2.84
CA LEU A 71 4.47 -11.02 1.57
C LEU A 71 5.97 -10.81 1.64
N ASP A 72 6.74 -11.59 0.90
CA ASP A 72 8.17 -11.30 0.65
C ASP A 72 8.34 -10.22 -0.43
N GLN A 73 9.61 -9.97 -0.80
CA GLN A 73 9.97 -8.99 -1.82
C GLN A 73 9.42 -9.30 -3.22
N ASP A 74 9.11 -10.56 -3.51
CA ASP A 74 8.61 -11.01 -4.81
C ASP A 74 7.08 -11.13 -4.83
N GLY A 75 6.43 -10.82 -3.70
CA GLY A 75 4.98 -10.85 -3.53
C GLY A 75 4.43 -12.24 -3.15
N ALA A 76 5.28 -13.21 -2.83
CA ALA A 76 4.83 -14.50 -2.36
C ALA A 76 4.35 -14.39 -0.91
N VAL A 77 3.23 -15.04 -0.58
CA VAL A 77 2.67 -15.04 0.77
C VAL A 77 3.55 -15.91 1.67
N VAL A 78 4.25 -15.30 2.61
CA VAL A 78 5.13 -15.98 3.58
C VAL A 78 4.46 -16.18 4.95
N PHE A 79 3.36 -15.47 5.20
CA PHE A 79 2.49 -15.68 6.35
C PHE A 79 1.04 -15.34 6.01
N SER A 80 0.09 -16.12 6.51
CA SER A 80 -1.35 -15.85 6.40
C SER A 80 -2.05 -16.26 7.68
N GLY A 81 -2.93 -15.40 8.19
CA GLY A 81 -3.72 -15.67 9.38
C GLY A 81 -4.98 -14.81 9.45
N ASN A 82 -5.92 -15.21 10.31
CA ASN A 82 -7.14 -14.43 10.56
C ASN A 82 -7.09 -13.82 11.96
N LEU A 83 -7.20 -12.50 12.04
CA LEU A 83 -7.32 -11.71 13.26
C LEU A 83 -8.78 -11.54 13.64
N TYR A 84 -9.11 -11.75 14.91
CA TYR A 84 -10.44 -11.58 15.48
C TYR A 84 -10.38 -10.53 16.58
N PHE A 85 -10.70 -9.29 16.22
CA PHE A 85 -10.69 -8.13 17.11
C PHE A 85 -11.87 -8.16 18.08
N HIS A 86 -11.60 -7.85 19.34
CA HIS A 86 -12.63 -7.54 20.31
C HIS A 86 -13.50 -6.36 19.85
N GLY A 87 -14.72 -6.33 20.36
CA GLY A 87 -15.61 -5.20 20.19
C GLY A 87 -15.30 -4.09 21.20
N GLY A 88 -15.14 -2.84 20.73
CA GLY A 88 -14.96 -1.68 21.63
C GLY A 88 -13.52 -1.20 21.75
N GLN A 89 -12.93 -0.81 20.61
CA GLN A 89 -11.53 -0.39 20.44
C GLN A 89 -10.54 -1.46 20.88
N ASP A 90 -10.04 -2.20 19.91
CA ASP A 90 -9.03 -3.24 20.10
C ASP A 90 -7.84 -2.98 19.18
N ALA A 91 -6.66 -3.42 19.58
CA ALA A 91 -5.46 -3.29 18.80
C ALA A 91 -4.65 -4.58 18.88
N TRP A 92 -4.21 -5.08 17.73
CA TRP A 92 -3.30 -6.21 17.65
C TRP A 92 -1.91 -5.71 17.25
N THR A 93 -0.91 -6.12 18.03
CA THR A 93 0.49 -5.73 17.84
C THR A 93 1.40 -6.93 17.60
N ALA A 94 2.42 -6.74 16.77
CA ALA A 94 3.44 -7.76 16.53
C ALA A 94 4.80 -7.15 16.17
N GLY A 95 5.87 -7.91 16.37
CA GLY A 95 7.21 -7.57 15.93
C GLY A 95 7.74 -8.55 14.89
N ILE A 96 8.49 -8.04 13.92
CA ILE A 96 9.25 -8.80 12.93
C ILE A 96 10.71 -8.45 13.14
N GLY A 97 11.48 -9.42 13.65
CA GLY A 97 12.91 -9.29 13.93
C GLY A 97 13.74 -10.27 13.13
N SER A 98 15.03 -9.99 12.95
CA SER A 98 15.95 -10.91 12.28
C SER A 98 16.12 -12.20 13.09
N ARG A 99 16.34 -13.31 12.38
CA ARG A 99 16.58 -14.63 12.98
C ARG A 99 18.04 -15.05 12.81
N GLU A 100 18.60 -15.68 13.83
CA GLU A 100 19.91 -16.31 13.73
C GLU A 100 19.88 -17.40 12.63
N GLY A 101 20.83 -17.33 11.69
CA GLY A 101 20.87 -18.24 10.54
C GLY A 101 20.12 -17.76 9.30
N GLY A 102 19.53 -16.55 9.33
CA GLY A 102 18.89 -15.91 8.18
C GLY A 102 17.36 -15.93 8.23
N GLY A 103 16.75 -15.00 7.49
CA GLY A 103 15.32 -14.74 7.49
C GLY A 103 14.88 -13.95 8.72
N SER A 104 13.56 -13.91 8.90
CA SER A 104 12.89 -13.13 9.93
C SER A 104 12.07 -14.01 10.86
N ARG A 105 11.58 -13.42 11.95
CA ARG A 105 10.64 -14.04 12.88
C ARG A 105 9.54 -13.05 13.22
N LEU A 106 8.30 -13.44 12.95
CA LEU A 106 7.12 -12.76 13.46
C LEU A 106 6.86 -13.25 14.88
N VAL A 107 6.68 -12.30 15.81
CA VAL A 107 6.39 -12.55 17.22
C VAL A 107 5.26 -11.63 17.66
N THR A 108 4.30 -12.17 18.40
CA THR A 108 3.28 -11.38 19.09
C THR A 108 3.07 -11.97 20.49
N SER A 109 2.83 -11.09 21.45
CA SER A 109 2.33 -11.44 22.79
C SER A 109 0.96 -10.81 23.04
N ASP A 110 0.31 -10.35 21.97
CA ASP A 110 -0.99 -9.71 22.01
C ASP A 110 -2.09 -10.76 22.25
N GLU A 111 -3.11 -10.38 23.01
CA GLU A 111 -4.21 -11.30 23.37
C GLU A 111 -5.32 -11.33 22.31
N THR A 112 -5.30 -10.43 21.32
CA THR A 112 -6.22 -10.49 20.18
C THR A 112 -6.01 -11.80 19.43
N CYS A 113 -7.09 -12.56 19.23
CA CYS A 113 -6.98 -13.89 18.67
C CYS A 113 -6.50 -13.86 17.22
N LEU A 114 -5.35 -14.47 16.97
CA LEU A 114 -4.83 -14.77 15.64
C LEU A 114 -4.94 -16.28 15.39
N LEU A 115 -5.72 -16.66 14.38
CA LEU A 115 -5.85 -18.04 13.94
C LEU A 115 -5.00 -18.31 12.70
N VAL A 116 -4.38 -19.49 12.67
CA VAL A 116 -3.57 -20.00 11.56
C VAL A 116 -3.94 -21.44 11.25
N ASP A 117 -3.57 -21.92 10.07
CA ASP A 117 -3.69 -23.33 9.74
C ASP A 117 -2.64 -24.16 10.49
N GLY A 118 -3.07 -25.31 11.00
CA GLY A 118 -2.24 -26.29 11.68
C GLY A 118 -1.41 -27.12 10.69
N PRO A 119 -0.20 -27.56 11.09
CA PRO A 119 0.67 -28.36 10.22
C PRO A 119 0.11 -29.74 9.86
N LEU A 120 -0.87 -30.24 10.62
CA LEU A 120 -1.56 -31.51 10.38
C LEU A 120 -2.98 -31.30 9.81
N GLY A 121 -3.27 -30.10 9.32
CA GLY A 121 -4.62 -29.65 9.01
C GLY A 121 -5.37 -29.10 10.23
N GLY A 122 -6.51 -28.45 9.96
CA GLY A 122 -7.32 -27.76 10.95
C GLY A 122 -6.83 -26.35 11.27
N VAL A 123 -7.68 -25.56 11.92
CA VAL A 123 -7.38 -24.20 12.38
C VAL A 123 -6.97 -24.25 13.85
N LYS A 124 -6.00 -23.44 14.24
CA LYS A 124 -5.52 -23.33 15.63
C LYS A 124 -5.13 -21.90 16.00
N PRO A 125 -5.09 -21.55 17.30
CA PRO A 125 -4.45 -20.33 17.77
C PRO A 125 -2.98 -20.24 17.34
N PHE A 126 -2.52 -19.04 17.00
CA PHE A 126 -1.13 -18.76 16.70
C PHE A 126 -0.26 -18.94 17.95
N GLY A 127 0.86 -19.66 17.82
CA GLY A 127 1.73 -20.01 18.95
C GLY A 127 2.64 -18.89 19.45
N GLY A 128 2.32 -17.63 19.16
CA GLY A 128 3.08 -16.44 19.55
C GLY A 128 4.32 -16.15 18.69
N ALA A 129 4.87 -17.12 17.97
CA ALA A 129 5.97 -16.87 17.03
C ALA A 129 6.00 -17.83 15.83
N VAL A 130 6.48 -17.34 14.69
CA VAL A 130 6.77 -18.13 13.48
C VAL A 130 7.97 -17.55 12.74
N ASP A 131 8.80 -18.44 12.20
CA ASP A 131 9.92 -18.05 11.34
C ASP A 131 9.41 -17.79 9.93
N ILE A 132 9.95 -16.75 9.29
CA ILE A 132 9.60 -16.29 7.95
C ILE A 132 10.88 -16.32 7.12
N ASP A 133 10.84 -16.99 5.97
CA ASP A 133 12.00 -17.11 5.08
C ASP A 133 12.13 -15.92 4.12
N ALA A 134 12.14 -14.72 4.68
CA ALA A 134 12.34 -13.45 3.98
C ALA A 134 12.88 -12.39 4.95
N ASP A 135 13.68 -11.46 4.45
CA ASP A 135 14.29 -10.37 5.24
C ASP A 135 13.52 -9.05 5.10
N TYR A 136 12.69 -8.91 4.07
CA TYR A 136 11.85 -7.75 3.82
C TYR A 136 10.71 -8.11 2.89
N GLY A 137 9.70 -7.26 2.85
CA GLY A 137 8.50 -7.51 2.07
C GLY A 137 7.40 -6.50 2.37
N SER A 138 6.15 -6.84 2.07
CA SER A 138 4.99 -6.00 2.34
C SER A 138 3.91 -6.74 3.11
N ALA A 139 2.82 -6.07 3.45
CA ALA A 139 1.66 -6.71 4.06
C ALA A 139 0.34 -6.20 3.52
N GLU A 140 -0.64 -7.09 3.53
CA GLU A 140 -2.02 -6.80 3.17
C GLU A 140 -2.91 -7.22 4.36
N VAL A 141 -3.82 -6.34 4.77
CA VAL A 141 -4.85 -6.63 5.76
C VAL A 141 -6.21 -6.38 5.13
N ILE A 142 -7.06 -7.39 5.09
CA ILE A 142 -8.38 -7.32 4.44
C ILE A 142 -9.45 -7.64 5.48
N LEU A 143 -10.36 -6.71 5.73
CA LEU A 143 -11.53 -6.95 6.55
C LEU A 143 -12.45 -7.97 5.86
N MET A 144 -12.87 -8.99 6.60
CA MET A 144 -13.68 -10.09 6.07
C MET A 144 -15.10 -10.13 6.65
N GLY A 145 -15.33 -9.42 7.75
CA GLY A 145 -16.61 -9.41 8.45
C GLY A 145 -16.50 -8.86 9.87
N SER A 146 -17.64 -8.87 10.56
CA SER A 146 -17.86 -8.36 11.90
C SER A 146 -19.02 -9.11 12.57
N GLY A 147 -19.35 -8.69 13.80
CA GLY A 147 -20.55 -9.17 14.50
C GLY A 147 -20.43 -10.61 14.99
N TRP A 148 -19.22 -11.16 15.00
CA TRP A 148 -18.95 -12.47 15.57
C TRP A 148 -19.07 -12.41 17.09
N SER A 149 -19.51 -13.51 17.69
CA SER A 149 -19.53 -13.65 19.14
C SER A 149 -19.22 -15.07 19.56
N VAL A 150 -18.54 -15.18 20.70
CA VAL A 150 -18.52 -16.40 21.51
C VAL A 150 -19.25 -16.12 22.82
N PRO A 151 -20.10 -17.05 23.31
CA PRO A 151 -20.88 -16.84 24.53
C PRO A 151 -20.06 -16.41 25.76
N ALA A 152 -18.79 -16.85 25.85
CA ALA A 152 -17.89 -16.51 26.95
C ALA A 152 -17.30 -15.08 26.88
N ALA A 153 -17.10 -14.50 25.68
CA ALA A 153 -16.50 -13.17 25.52
C ALA A 153 -17.39 -12.05 26.07
N GLN A 154 -18.70 -12.27 26.15
CA GLN A 154 -19.63 -11.31 26.76
C GLN A 154 -19.57 -11.33 28.30
N GLN A 155 -18.98 -12.37 28.90
CA GLN A 155 -19.05 -12.58 30.34
C GLN A 155 -17.69 -12.41 31.05
N TYR A 156 -16.55 -12.68 30.39
CA TYR A 156 -15.20 -12.55 31.00
C TYR A 156 -14.08 -12.22 29.99
N PRO A 157 -13.59 -10.96 29.91
CA PRO A 157 -12.50 -10.58 29.01
C PRO A 157 -11.12 -11.18 29.37
N GLN A 158 -10.94 -11.76 30.56
CA GLN A 158 -9.67 -12.37 31.00
C GLN A 158 -9.45 -13.82 30.51
N GLN A 159 -10.15 -14.28 29.47
CA GLN A 159 -10.10 -15.67 28.99
C GLN A 159 -9.81 -15.78 27.49
N TRP A 160 -9.04 -14.85 26.93
CA TRP A 160 -8.84 -14.78 25.48
C TRP A 160 -8.20 -16.01 24.83
N ASP A 161 -7.29 -16.71 25.52
CA ASP A 161 -6.78 -18.01 25.05
C ASP A 161 -7.90 -19.06 24.85
N THR A 162 -8.89 -19.04 25.75
CA THR A 162 -10.05 -19.93 25.67
C THR A 162 -10.96 -19.50 24.52
N ILE A 163 -11.19 -18.21 24.36
CA ILE A 163 -11.97 -17.66 23.24
C ILE A 163 -11.31 -18.03 21.92
N CYS A 164 -10.00 -17.85 21.79
CA CYS A 164 -9.28 -18.14 20.56
C CYS A 164 -9.36 -19.62 20.19
N SER A 165 -9.29 -20.51 21.19
CA SER A 165 -9.54 -21.94 20.99
C SER A 165 -10.98 -22.23 20.54
N GLN A 166 -11.99 -21.56 21.10
CA GLN A 166 -13.39 -21.71 20.67
C GLN A 166 -13.64 -21.21 19.24
N LEU A 167 -12.96 -20.13 18.83
CA LEU A 167 -13.02 -19.63 17.45
C LEU A 167 -12.35 -20.62 16.48
N ALA A 168 -11.27 -21.29 16.89
CA ALA A 168 -10.68 -22.38 16.12
C ALA A 168 -11.65 -23.57 15.99
N ASP A 169 -12.36 -23.94 17.05
CA ASP A 169 -13.36 -25.02 17.02
C ASP A 169 -14.52 -24.73 16.06
N LYS A 170 -14.94 -23.47 15.93
CA LYS A 170 -15.94 -23.06 14.93
C LYS A 170 -15.51 -23.41 13.50
N TRP A 171 -14.21 -23.32 13.18
CA TRP A 171 -13.67 -23.71 11.88
C TRP A 171 -13.49 -25.21 11.70
N ASN A 172 -13.13 -25.91 12.78
CA ASN A 172 -12.79 -27.34 12.74
C ASN A 172 -14.03 -28.22 12.71
N SER A 173 -15.06 -27.87 13.47
CA SER A 173 -16.25 -28.71 13.65
C SER A 173 -17.54 -27.94 13.95
N GLY A 174 -17.52 -26.60 13.88
CA GLY A 174 -18.66 -25.75 14.23
C GLY A 174 -19.25 -25.01 13.04
N GLU A 175 -19.94 -23.91 13.33
CA GLU A 175 -20.76 -23.19 12.35
C GLU A 175 -20.00 -22.71 11.11
N TRP A 176 -18.71 -22.39 11.22
CA TRP A 176 -17.88 -21.93 10.10
C TRP A 176 -17.35 -23.07 9.23
N ALA A 177 -17.37 -24.30 9.74
CA ALA A 177 -17.13 -25.49 8.92
C ALA A 177 -18.28 -25.71 7.93
N ASP A 178 -19.52 -25.39 8.33
CA ASP A 178 -20.73 -25.57 7.52
C ASP A 178 -21.05 -24.34 6.67
N ASN A 179 -20.99 -23.14 7.27
CA ASN A 179 -21.21 -21.87 6.61
C ASN A 179 -20.21 -20.82 7.11
N PRO A 180 -19.12 -20.55 6.36
CA PRO A 180 -18.14 -19.58 6.76
C PRO A 180 -18.67 -18.14 6.73
N ASN A 181 -19.73 -17.84 5.97
CA ASN A 181 -20.30 -16.50 5.84
C ASN A 181 -21.38 -16.19 6.89
N THR A 182 -21.30 -16.79 8.08
CA THR A 182 -22.16 -16.43 9.22
C THR A 182 -21.88 -15.04 9.81
N PRO A 183 -20.65 -14.48 9.77
CA PRO A 183 -20.42 -13.08 10.15
C PRO A 183 -21.21 -12.11 9.25
N HIS A 184 -21.20 -10.83 9.62
CA HIS A 184 -21.82 -9.76 8.84
C HIS A 184 -20.76 -8.83 8.28
N MET A 185 -21.02 -8.19 7.14
CA MET A 185 -20.15 -7.16 6.58
C MET A 185 -20.98 -5.90 6.39
N ASN A 186 -20.34 -4.76 6.58
CA ASN A 186 -20.86 -3.46 6.23
C ASN A 186 -19.66 -2.60 5.80
N ASP A 187 -19.90 -1.82 4.76
CA ASP A 187 -19.03 -0.80 4.21
C ASP A 187 -18.36 0.10 5.26
N ALA A 188 -19.10 0.61 6.26
CA ALA A 188 -18.57 1.54 7.25
C ALA A 188 -17.57 0.91 8.24
N TYR A 189 -17.31 -0.40 8.17
CA TYR A 189 -16.32 -1.02 9.04
C TYR A 189 -14.91 -0.78 8.56
N GLN A 190 -14.15 -0.02 9.35
CA GLN A 190 -12.78 0.33 9.01
C GLN A 190 -11.77 -0.23 10.00
N LEU A 191 -10.54 -0.45 9.53
CA LEU A 191 -9.37 -0.75 10.34
C LEU A 191 -8.33 0.34 10.08
N PHE A 192 -7.39 0.52 11.00
CA PHE A 192 -6.21 1.35 10.80
C PHE A 192 -4.97 0.49 11.01
N ALA A 193 -3.89 0.66 10.24
CA ALA A 193 -2.63 0.01 10.56
C ALA A 193 -1.41 0.86 10.22
N GLU A 194 -0.33 0.59 10.93
CA GLU A 194 0.96 1.23 10.70
C GLU A 194 2.13 0.30 11.02
N TRP A 195 3.26 0.57 10.38
CA TRP A 195 4.56 0.06 10.75
C TRP A 195 5.33 1.06 11.58
N LEU A 196 6.10 0.56 12.56
CA LEU A 196 7.27 1.23 13.10
C LEU A 196 8.51 0.45 12.68
N ILE A 197 9.34 1.00 11.80
CA ILE A 197 10.62 0.40 11.42
C ILE A 197 11.71 1.02 12.30
N VAL A 198 12.31 0.20 13.15
CA VAL A 198 13.20 0.63 14.24
C VAL A 198 14.61 0.12 13.99
N GLN A 199 15.61 1.01 14.10
CA GLN A 199 17.03 0.65 14.13
C GLN A 199 17.63 1.11 15.46
N VAL A 200 17.74 0.18 16.42
CA VAL A 200 18.17 0.52 17.79
C VAL A 200 19.59 1.07 17.82
N ALA A 201 20.53 0.43 17.10
CA ALA A 201 21.92 0.88 17.04
C ALA A 201 22.08 2.27 16.39
N GLY A 202 21.16 2.61 15.48
CA GLY A 202 21.10 3.92 14.83
C GLY A 202 20.28 4.96 15.60
N GLY A 203 19.52 4.58 16.63
CA GLY A 203 18.58 5.49 17.31
C GLY A 203 17.50 6.05 16.37
N VAL A 204 17.05 5.25 15.41
CA VAL A 204 16.13 5.66 14.33
C VAL A 204 14.80 4.90 14.43
N VAL A 205 13.70 5.62 14.20
CA VAL A 205 12.36 5.05 14.03
C VAL A 205 11.68 5.71 12.83
N TYR A 206 11.09 4.90 11.96
CA TYR A 206 10.22 5.34 10.87
C TYR A 206 8.79 4.88 11.16
N LYS A 207 7.85 5.82 11.25
CA LYS A 207 6.42 5.52 11.30
C LYS A 207 5.87 5.59 9.89
N VAL A 208 5.33 4.47 9.40
CA VAL A 208 4.80 4.34 8.04
C VAL A 208 3.34 3.89 8.14
N PRO A 209 2.37 4.80 7.89
CA PRO A 209 0.96 4.39 7.87
C PRO A 209 0.70 3.44 6.70
N GLY A 210 -0.23 2.51 6.88
CA GLY A 210 -0.79 1.74 5.77
C GLY A 210 -1.62 2.64 4.85
N LEU A 211 -1.62 2.34 3.55
CA LEU A 211 -2.61 2.90 2.63
C LEU A 211 -3.95 2.22 2.91
N ALA A 212 -4.95 3.01 3.28
CA ALA A 212 -6.29 2.52 3.55
C ALA A 212 -7.18 2.67 2.32
N LEU A 213 -7.91 1.61 1.98
CA LEU A 213 -8.96 1.62 0.98
C LEU A 213 -10.29 1.36 1.65
N ASP A 214 -11.26 2.23 1.37
CA ASP A 214 -12.64 2.12 1.83
C ASP A 214 -13.56 1.70 0.68
N GLY A 215 -14.77 1.23 0.99
CA GLY A 215 -15.73 0.76 -0.03
C GLY A 215 -15.24 -0.47 -0.82
N TYR A 216 -14.35 -1.28 -0.24
CA TYR A 216 -13.79 -2.47 -0.86
C TYR A 216 -14.81 -3.60 -0.99
N SER A 217 -15.60 -3.85 0.06
CA SER A 217 -16.72 -4.79 -0.04
C SER A 217 -17.80 -4.62 1.02
N ASP A 218 -19.05 -4.78 0.64
CA ASP A 218 -20.20 -4.90 1.53
C ASP A 218 -20.65 -6.36 1.75
N GLN A 219 -19.98 -7.31 1.10
CA GLN A 219 -20.25 -8.73 1.24
C GLN A 219 -19.28 -9.41 2.21
N VAL A 220 -19.78 -10.41 2.92
CA VAL A 220 -18.98 -11.21 3.84
C VAL A 220 -18.05 -12.11 3.04
N GLN A 221 -16.76 -12.05 3.35
CA GLN A 221 -15.71 -12.83 2.69
C GLN A 221 -14.90 -13.61 3.72
N HIS A 222 -15.58 -14.13 4.75
CA HIS A 222 -14.94 -14.87 5.82
C HIS A 222 -14.48 -16.23 5.30
N THR A 223 -13.19 -16.48 5.42
CA THR A 223 -12.53 -17.67 4.86
C THR A 223 -11.53 -18.23 5.84
N ARG A 224 -11.11 -19.48 5.65
CA ARG A 224 -10.08 -20.10 6.51
C ARG A 224 -8.76 -19.31 6.50
N PRO A 225 -7.95 -19.37 7.58
CA PRO A 225 -6.67 -18.68 7.66
C PRO A 225 -5.69 -18.98 6.51
N GLY A 226 -5.57 -20.25 6.09
CA GLY A 226 -4.73 -20.62 4.95
C GLY A 226 -5.39 -20.49 3.58
N ALA A 227 -6.64 -20.03 3.49
CA ALA A 227 -7.31 -19.84 2.21
C ALA A 227 -6.68 -18.67 1.42
N ALA A 228 -6.56 -18.84 0.10
CA ALA A 228 -6.03 -17.84 -0.83
C ALA A 228 -6.97 -16.63 -1.05
N LEU A 229 -8.26 -16.77 -0.75
CA LEU A 229 -9.24 -15.67 -0.76
C LEU A 229 -9.63 -15.30 0.67
N PRO A 230 -10.13 -14.08 0.94
CA PRO A 230 -10.16 -12.97 0.00
C PRO A 230 -8.74 -12.44 -0.26
N ASP A 231 -8.64 -11.68 -1.32
CA ASP A 231 -7.42 -11.03 -1.81
C ASP A 231 -7.77 -9.68 -2.45
N LEU A 232 -6.80 -8.91 -2.93
CA LEU A 232 -7.10 -7.57 -3.47
C LEU A 232 -8.01 -7.58 -4.71
N ALA A 233 -8.16 -8.72 -5.39
CA ALA A 233 -9.06 -8.87 -6.53
C ALA A 233 -10.47 -9.40 -6.15
N SER A 234 -10.72 -9.62 -4.86
CA SER A 234 -11.98 -10.18 -4.35
C SER A 234 -13.04 -9.12 -4.00
N GLY A 235 -12.73 -7.82 -4.05
CA GLY A 235 -13.66 -6.75 -3.65
C GLY A 235 -15.01 -6.86 -4.40
N HIS A 236 -16.11 -6.45 -3.75
CA HIS A 236 -17.43 -6.57 -4.34
C HIS A 236 -18.38 -5.55 -3.70
N ASP A 237 -19.03 -4.72 -4.53
CA ASP A 237 -20.13 -3.85 -4.11
C ASP A 237 -21.49 -4.56 -4.38
N ALA A 238 -22.50 -4.46 -3.52
CA ALA A 238 -23.82 -5.05 -3.80
C ALA A 238 -24.61 -4.24 -4.84
N GLY A 239 -24.06 -3.11 -5.28
CA GLY A 239 -24.67 -2.17 -6.22
C GLY A 239 -24.44 -2.48 -7.70
N THR A 240 -23.54 -3.40 -8.04
CA THR A 240 -23.25 -3.77 -9.43
C THR A 240 -23.57 -5.23 -9.74
N ASP A 241 -23.74 -5.55 -11.02
CA ASP A 241 -23.93 -6.93 -11.48
C ASP A 241 -22.73 -7.80 -11.06
N GLU A 242 -22.96 -9.10 -10.85
CA GLU A 242 -21.92 -10.07 -10.46
C GLU A 242 -20.64 -9.89 -11.31
N GLY A 243 -19.55 -9.48 -10.65
CA GLY A 243 -18.24 -9.26 -11.27
C GLY A 243 -17.88 -7.82 -11.61
N ARG A 244 -18.79 -6.85 -11.48
CA ARG A 244 -18.47 -5.42 -11.63
C ARG A 244 -18.10 -4.79 -10.29
N THR A 245 -17.41 -3.65 -10.33
CA THR A 245 -17.07 -2.87 -9.13
C THR A 245 -16.89 -1.42 -9.51
N THR A 246 -17.25 -0.50 -8.63
CA THR A 246 -17.06 0.94 -8.83
C THR A 246 -15.81 1.42 -8.08
N SER A 247 -15.02 2.32 -8.68
CA SER A 247 -13.95 3.05 -7.97
C SER A 247 -14.26 4.53 -7.88
N ARG A 248 -13.84 5.20 -6.81
CA ARG A 248 -13.91 6.65 -6.67
C ARG A 248 -12.50 7.23 -6.56
N VAL A 249 -12.18 8.14 -7.46
CA VAL A 249 -10.88 8.82 -7.53
C VAL A 249 -11.11 10.32 -7.40
N CYS A 250 -10.51 10.91 -6.37
CA CYS A 250 -10.63 12.35 -6.08
C CYS A 250 -9.32 13.09 -6.36
N SER A 251 -9.40 14.19 -7.13
CA SER A 251 -8.30 15.14 -7.35
C SER A 251 -8.81 16.58 -7.22
N ASN A 252 -8.11 17.42 -6.44
CA ASN A 252 -8.41 18.86 -6.30
C ASN A 252 -9.90 19.16 -6.08
N SER A 253 -10.55 18.42 -5.18
CA SER A 253 -12.01 18.47 -4.86
C SER A 253 -12.99 17.97 -5.93
N LEU A 254 -12.51 17.54 -7.09
CA LEU A 254 -13.29 16.79 -8.07
C LEU A 254 -13.15 15.31 -7.79
N CYS A 255 -14.25 14.62 -7.59
CA CYS A 255 -14.28 13.16 -7.49
C CYS A 255 -14.97 12.61 -8.72
N ARG A 256 -14.42 11.52 -9.25
CA ARG A 256 -14.99 10.76 -10.35
C ARG A 256 -15.25 9.35 -9.87
N GLU A 257 -16.40 8.82 -10.24
CA GLU A 257 -16.77 7.42 -10.03
C GLU A 257 -16.81 6.73 -11.39
N ASP A 258 -16.19 5.57 -11.47
CA ASP A 258 -16.10 4.76 -12.69
C ASP A 258 -16.42 3.31 -12.37
N THR A 259 -17.12 2.65 -13.30
CA THR A 259 -17.40 1.21 -13.19
C THR A 259 -16.39 0.40 -13.98
N TRP A 260 -16.02 -0.74 -13.40
CA TRP A 260 -14.99 -1.63 -13.91
C TRP A 260 -15.52 -3.04 -14.12
N PRO A 261 -15.02 -3.77 -15.14
CA PRO A 261 -15.39 -5.17 -15.37
C PRO A 261 -14.82 -6.15 -14.34
N THR A 262 -13.83 -5.73 -13.54
CA THR A 262 -13.25 -6.55 -12.47
C THR A 262 -12.92 -5.71 -11.23
N PRO A 263 -12.99 -6.29 -10.02
CA PRO A 263 -12.58 -5.60 -8.79
C PRO A 263 -11.11 -5.20 -8.80
N LEU A 264 -10.26 -5.99 -9.48
CA LEU A 264 -8.83 -5.70 -9.59
C LEU A 264 -8.58 -4.37 -10.33
N ASP A 265 -9.33 -4.09 -11.39
CA ASP A 265 -9.18 -2.85 -12.15
C ASP A 265 -9.72 -1.64 -11.37
N ALA A 266 -10.83 -1.81 -10.62
CA ALA A 266 -11.36 -0.79 -9.72
C ALA A 266 -10.36 -0.42 -8.62
N MET A 267 -9.76 -1.43 -7.99
CA MET A 267 -8.68 -1.25 -7.01
C MET A 267 -7.47 -0.55 -7.64
N ALA A 268 -7.10 -0.94 -8.86
CA ALA A 268 -5.98 -0.33 -9.56
C ALA A 268 -6.23 1.13 -9.91
N ALA A 269 -7.47 1.50 -10.25
CA ALA A 269 -7.86 2.88 -10.49
C ALA A 269 -7.85 3.73 -9.21
N ALA A 270 -8.43 3.21 -8.11
CA ALA A 270 -8.39 3.85 -6.80
C ALA A 270 -6.95 4.10 -6.32
N MET A 271 -6.06 3.15 -6.60
CA MET A 271 -4.66 3.19 -6.22
C MET A 271 -3.71 3.79 -7.25
N ASN A 272 -4.22 4.22 -8.40
CA ASN A 272 -3.40 4.68 -9.50
C ASN A 272 -2.45 5.80 -9.01
N VAL A 273 -1.27 5.97 -9.59
CA VAL A 273 -0.39 7.11 -9.34
C VAL A 273 0.27 7.47 -10.65
N ASP A 274 0.14 8.72 -11.10
CA ASP A 274 0.81 9.23 -12.31
C ASP A 274 2.16 9.87 -11.99
N HIS A 275 2.25 10.66 -10.91
CA HIS A 275 3.53 11.21 -10.47
C HIS A 275 3.58 11.31 -8.94
N PHE A 276 4.80 11.23 -8.42
CA PHE A 276 5.09 11.33 -6.99
C PHE A 276 6.02 12.50 -6.73
N ARG A 277 5.67 13.35 -5.76
CA ARG A 277 6.55 14.43 -5.32
C ARG A 277 7.05 14.15 -3.92
N GLY A 278 8.37 14.10 -3.78
CA GLY A 278 9.04 13.84 -2.51
C GLY A 278 10.36 14.58 -2.42
N SER A 279 10.71 15.04 -1.22
CA SER A 279 12.03 15.60 -0.97
C SER A 279 13.07 14.47 -0.83
N TYR A 280 14.32 14.72 -1.23
CA TYR A 280 15.46 13.88 -0.87
C TYR A 280 16.59 14.75 -0.30
N ASN A 281 17.49 14.14 0.47
CA ASN A 281 18.70 14.78 0.95
C ASN A 281 19.85 13.77 1.00
N ILE A 282 20.96 14.14 0.36
CA ILE A 282 22.17 13.33 0.22
C ILE A 282 23.42 14.13 0.65
N ASN A 283 23.24 15.21 1.41
CA ASN A 283 24.34 16.07 1.81
C ASN A 283 25.28 15.34 2.80
N PRO A 284 26.53 15.01 2.39
CA PRO A 284 27.44 14.25 3.25
C PRO A 284 27.84 15.04 4.51
N ALA A 285 27.84 16.38 4.46
CA ALA A 285 28.16 17.21 5.63
C ALA A 285 27.10 17.09 6.74
N ALA A 286 25.86 16.72 6.39
CA ALA A 286 24.79 16.44 7.35
C ALA A 286 24.64 14.94 7.66
N GLY A 287 25.51 14.10 7.09
CA GLY A 287 25.33 12.65 7.08
C GLY A 287 23.95 12.24 6.53
N ALA A 288 23.43 13.00 5.57
CA ALA A 288 22.09 12.80 5.06
C ALA A 288 22.09 11.68 4.00
N ALA A 289 21.11 10.80 4.11
CA ALA A 289 20.88 9.70 3.18
C ALA A 289 19.39 9.59 2.86
N THR A 290 19.07 9.16 1.65
CA THR A 290 17.68 8.93 1.21
C THR A 290 17.55 7.60 0.50
N ASP A 291 16.53 6.83 0.90
CA ASP A 291 16.03 5.69 0.15
C ASP A 291 14.58 5.97 -0.26
N LEU A 292 14.19 5.54 -1.46
CA LEU A 292 12.82 5.50 -1.95
C LEU A 292 12.40 4.04 -2.09
N VAL A 293 11.20 3.73 -1.63
CA VAL A 293 10.56 2.43 -1.81
C VAL A 293 9.31 2.64 -2.64
N LEU A 294 9.17 1.90 -3.73
CA LEU A 294 7.93 1.80 -4.50
C LEU A 294 7.37 0.39 -4.30
N ASN A 295 6.17 0.31 -3.74
CA ASN A 295 5.43 -0.94 -3.65
C ASN A 295 4.33 -0.99 -4.71
N TYR A 296 4.29 -2.06 -5.50
CA TYR A 296 3.25 -2.38 -6.48
C TYR A 296 2.39 -3.55 -5.97
N PRO A 297 1.44 -3.32 -5.05
CA PRO A 297 0.73 -4.39 -4.36
C PRO A 297 -0.16 -5.21 -5.29
N LEU A 298 -0.58 -4.63 -6.42
CA LEU A 298 -1.42 -5.31 -7.40
C LEU A 298 -0.64 -6.16 -8.42
N LEU A 299 0.69 -6.01 -8.51
CA LEU A 299 1.49 -6.61 -9.57
C LEU A 299 1.33 -8.13 -9.67
N LYS A 300 1.31 -8.85 -8.53
CA LYS A 300 1.14 -10.31 -8.51
C LYS A 300 -0.22 -10.76 -9.06
N TYR A 301 -1.27 -9.97 -8.84
CA TYR A 301 -2.62 -10.27 -9.31
C TYR A 301 -2.75 -10.03 -10.81
N PHE A 302 -2.18 -8.93 -11.31
CA PHE A 302 -2.10 -8.70 -12.76
C PHE A 302 -1.24 -9.75 -13.46
N ASN A 303 -0.12 -10.17 -12.87
CA ASN A 303 0.70 -11.26 -13.41
C ASN A 303 -0.05 -12.60 -13.42
N ALA A 304 -0.89 -12.86 -12.43
CA ALA A 304 -1.72 -14.07 -12.39
C ALA A 304 -2.85 -14.06 -13.44
N ARG A 305 -3.47 -12.89 -13.68
CA ARG A 305 -4.56 -12.71 -14.65
C ARG A 305 -4.07 -12.66 -16.09
N ASP A 306 -3.03 -11.87 -16.34
CA ASP A 306 -2.59 -11.46 -17.69
C ASP A 306 -1.23 -12.08 -18.09
N GLY A 307 -0.57 -12.81 -17.18
CA GLY A 307 0.77 -13.34 -17.37
C GLY A 307 1.89 -12.30 -17.18
N LEU A 308 3.13 -12.67 -17.48
CA LEU A 308 4.28 -11.75 -17.39
C LEU A 308 4.25 -10.63 -18.44
N GLU A 309 3.30 -10.70 -19.39
CA GLU A 309 3.02 -9.62 -20.33
C GLU A 309 2.11 -8.53 -19.74
N SER A 310 1.73 -8.65 -18.45
CA SER A 310 0.91 -7.64 -17.78
C SER A 310 1.52 -6.25 -17.97
N LEU A 311 0.66 -5.27 -18.27
CA LEU A 311 1.10 -3.90 -18.55
C LEU A 311 1.75 -3.24 -17.33
N LEU A 312 1.44 -3.69 -16.10
CA LEU A 312 2.17 -3.29 -14.90
C LEU A 312 3.61 -3.80 -14.88
N GLY A 313 3.88 -5.00 -15.42
CA GLY A 313 5.23 -5.49 -15.64
C GLY A 313 6.06 -4.59 -16.56
N HIS A 314 5.38 -3.79 -17.42
CA HIS A 314 5.97 -2.81 -18.35
C HIS A 314 5.98 -1.36 -17.84
N SER A 315 5.60 -1.16 -16.58
CA SER A 315 5.67 0.12 -15.89
C SER A 315 7.08 0.69 -15.91
N MET A 316 7.23 2.00 -16.15
CA MET A 316 8.53 2.64 -16.21
C MET A 316 8.66 3.69 -15.10
N VAL A 317 9.76 3.62 -14.35
CA VAL A 317 10.07 4.62 -13.31
C VAL A 317 11.06 5.60 -13.90
N GLN A 318 10.63 6.84 -14.09
CA GLN A 318 11.52 7.95 -14.41
C GLN A 318 11.72 8.79 -13.13
N MET A 319 12.87 9.45 -13.00
CA MET A 319 13.05 10.39 -11.91
C MET A 319 13.64 11.69 -12.40
N ALA A 320 12.96 12.79 -12.07
CA ALA A 320 13.48 14.12 -12.24
C ALA A 320 13.91 14.67 -10.88
N THR A 321 15.05 15.33 -10.86
CA THR A 321 15.46 16.14 -9.71
C THR A 321 15.46 17.57 -10.15
N TYR A 322 14.99 18.47 -9.30
CA TYR A 322 15.02 19.90 -9.57
C TYR A 322 15.97 20.50 -8.56
N ASP A 323 16.98 21.22 -9.03
CA ASP A 323 17.85 21.94 -8.12
C ASP A 323 17.15 23.20 -7.58
N ARG A 324 17.88 23.99 -6.78
CA ARG A 324 17.34 25.21 -6.18
C ARG A 324 17.11 26.33 -7.20
N THR A 325 17.68 26.24 -8.40
CA THR A 325 17.46 27.20 -9.50
C THR A 325 16.28 26.80 -10.37
N GLY A 326 15.69 25.62 -10.13
CA GLY A 326 14.56 25.07 -10.87
C GLY A 326 14.99 24.29 -12.11
N ASP A 327 16.29 24.07 -12.31
CA ASP A 327 16.80 23.28 -13.40
C ASP A 327 16.56 21.80 -13.11
N SER A 328 15.90 21.12 -14.04
CA SER A 328 15.65 19.69 -13.94
C SER A 328 16.86 18.88 -14.42
N ARG A 329 17.27 17.89 -13.64
CA ARG A 329 18.14 16.80 -14.07
C ARG A 329 17.35 15.51 -14.03
N VAL A 330 17.24 14.84 -15.17
CA VAL A 330 16.68 13.49 -15.24
C VAL A 330 17.77 12.49 -14.88
N GLY A 331 17.49 11.63 -13.92
CA GLY A 331 18.36 10.51 -13.56
C GLY A 331 17.78 9.20 -14.09
N ASN A 332 18.66 8.29 -14.49
CA ASN A 332 18.27 6.93 -14.78
C ASN A 332 18.30 6.10 -13.49
N VAL A 333 17.31 5.25 -13.29
CA VAL A 333 17.29 4.23 -12.23
C VAL A 333 17.95 2.98 -12.80
N CYS A 334 19.02 2.49 -12.16
CA CYS A 334 19.84 1.42 -12.71
C CYS A 334 20.03 0.26 -11.72
N PRO A 335 20.12 -0.99 -12.20
CA PRO A 335 20.22 -2.16 -11.32
C PRO A 335 21.50 -2.07 -10.50
N GLY A 336 21.41 -2.42 -9.23
CA GLY A 336 22.56 -2.47 -8.34
C GLY A 336 23.44 -3.70 -8.57
N ALA A 337 24.36 -3.65 -9.55
CA ALA A 337 25.61 -4.43 -9.62
C ALA A 337 26.30 -4.25 -10.98
N GLY A 338 27.54 -3.74 -11.02
CA GLY A 338 28.53 -4.00 -12.09
C GLY A 338 28.20 -3.57 -13.52
N ILE A 339 26.98 -3.10 -13.78
CA ILE A 339 26.53 -2.61 -15.08
C ILE A 339 26.43 -1.09 -14.96
N PRO A 340 27.33 -0.33 -15.61
CA PRO A 340 27.13 1.09 -15.82
C PRO A 340 25.72 1.34 -16.36
N CYS A 341 25.06 2.43 -15.97
CA CYS A 341 23.79 2.83 -16.60
C CYS A 341 23.88 2.91 -18.14
N ARG A 342 25.12 3.01 -18.66
CA ARG A 342 25.48 3.02 -20.08
C ARG A 342 25.57 1.64 -20.75
N ASP A 343 25.75 0.55 -20.01
CA ASP A 343 26.05 -0.80 -20.56
C ASP A 343 24.93 -1.85 -20.35
N THR A 344 23.80 -1.50 -19.72
CA THR A 344 22.53 -2.26 -19.80
C THR A 344 21.88 -2.20 -21.20
N ASP A 345 22.59 -2.62 -22.24
CA ASP A 345 21.94 -3.03 -23.49
C ASP A 345 21.30 -4.39 -23.22
N TRP A 346 19.98 -4.54 -23.47
CA TRP A 346 19.09 -5.70 -23.22
C TRP A 346 18.30 -5.60 -21.90
N ILE A 347 16.96 -5.49 -21.89
CA ILE A 347 15.92 -6.26 -22.63
C ILE A 347 14.91 -5.31 -23.35
N ALA A 348 14.53 -5.63 -24.60
CA ALA A 348 13.98 -4.78 -25.69
C ALA A 348 12.42 -4.69 -25.77
N PRO A 349 11.75 -4.12 -26.81
CA PRO A 349 12.16 -3.20 -27.90
C PRO A 349 11.18 -2.01 -28.10
N PHE A 350 11.59 -0.76 -27.84
CA PHE A 350 10.97 0.41 -28.50
C PHE A 350 12.06 1.41 -28.83
N GLU A 351 12.62 1.30 -30.03
CA GLU A 351 13.35 2.41 -30.66
C GLU A 351 12.33 3.39 -31.22
N SER A 352 11.97 4.43 -30.46
CA SER A 352 11.38 5.63 -31.04
C SER A 352 12.49 6.47 -31.65
N TYR A 353 12.75 6.27 -32.95
CA TYR A 353 13.64 7.13 -33.72
C TYR A 353 13.03 8.53 -33.84
N HIS A 354 13.56 9.50 -33.09
CA HIS A 354 13.21 10.91 -33.30
C HIS A 354 13.87 11.40 -34.61
N PRO A 355 13.12 12.05 -35.52
CA PRO A 355 13.62 12.49 -36.81
C PRO A 355 14.69 13.61 -36.74
N ASP A 356 15.02 14.11 -35.56
CA ASP A 356 16.07 15.11 -35.32
C ASP A 356 17.46 14.52 -35.01
N GLY A 357 17.59 13.19 -34.97
CA GLY A 357 18.87 12.53 -34.72
C GLY A 357 19.33 12.60 -33.26
N SER A 358 18.46 13.01 -32.33
CA SER A 358 18.70 12.86 -30.90
C SER A 358 18.39 11.42 -30.47
N ASN A 359 19.42 10.66 -30.11
CA ASN A 359 19.24 9.37 -29.44
C ASN A 359 19.00 9.63 -27.95
N THR A 360 17.74 9.68 -27.54
CA THR A 360 17.38 9.75 -26.13
C THR A 360 17.33 8.32 -25.59
N TYR A 361 18.42 7.89 -24.96
CA TYR A 361 18.48 6.60 -24.25
C TYR A 361 17.65 6.69 -22.97
N GLN A 362 16.33 6.56 -23.07
CA GLN A 362 15.49 6.25 -21.93
C GLN A 362 15.61 4.75 -21.70
N ARG A 363 16.23 4.35 -20.58
CA ARG A 363 16.38 2.94 -20.19
C ARG A 363 15.43 2.64 -19.05
N TRP A 364 14.61 1.63 -19.25
CA TRP A 364 13.39 1.38 -18.50
C TRP A 364 13.60 0.29 -17.45
N VAL A 365 13.14 0.54 -16.23
CA VAL A 365 13.11 -0.48 -15.17
C VAL A 365 11.72 -1.09 -15.15
N LEU A 366 11.60 -2.30 -15.68
CA LEU A 366 10.39 -3.11 -15.55
C LEU A 366 10.16 -3.40 -14.06
N ALA A 367 8.92 -3.28 -13.60
CA ALA A 367 8.52 -3.77 -12.29
C ALA A 367 8.51 -5.30 -12.31
N ALA A 368 9.70 -5.92 -12.32
CA ALA A 368 9.86 -7.37 -12.24
C ALA A 368 9.60 -7.91 -10.82
N SER A 369 9.52 -7.01 -9.84
CA SER A 369 9.27 -7.29 -8.43
C SER A 369 8.26 -6.28 -7.87
N PRO A 370 7.35 -6.72 -6.97
CA PRO A 370 6.43 -5.83 -6.27
C PRO A 370 7.10 -4.76 -5.41
N LEU A 371 8.36 -4.94 -5.02
CA LEU A 371 9.12 -3.96 -4.24
C LEU A 371 10.34 -3.46 -4.99
N LEU A 372 10.32 -2.19 -5.40
CA LEU A 372 11.48 -1.50 -5.94
C LEU A 372 12.08 -0.57 -4.88
N VAL A 373 13.37 -0.74 -4.58
CA VAL A 373 14.11 0.13 -3.67
C VAL A 373 15.13 0.91 -4.48
N VAL A 374 15.11 2.24 -4.34
CA VAL A 374 16.06 3.15 -4.99
C VAL A 374 16.83 3.91 -3.91
N SER A 375 18.15 3.74 -3.89
CA SER A 375 19.03 4.49 -2.99
C SER A 375 19.66 5.67 -3.72
N PHE A 376 19.64 6.84 -3.09
CA PHE A 376 20.22 8.07 -3.62
C PHE A 376 21.66 8.19 -3.13
N ASN A 377 22.59 7.46 -3.74
CA ASN A 377 24.01 7.53 -3.39
C ASN A 377 24.85 8.08 -4.55
N PRO A 378 25.55 9.22 -4.39
CA PRO A 378 26.42 9.78 -5.42
C PRO A 378 27.82 9.15 -5.49
N ALA A 379 28.23 8.30 -4.53
CA ALA A 379 29.64 8.03 -4.27
C ALA A 379 30.19 6.65 -4.70
N ASP A 380 29.38 5.61 -4.94
CA ASP A 380 29.93 4.27 -5.24
C ASP A 380 29.16 3.47 -6.29
N SER A 381 29.92 2.84 -7.19
CA SER A 381 29.44 2.06 -8.34
C SER A 381 29.30 0.56 -8.06
N TYR A 382 29.51 0.13 -6.81
CA TYR A 382 29.51 -1.28 -6.42
C TYR A 382 28.49 -1.58 -5.34
N ILE A 383 27.90 -2.77 -5.46
CA ILE A 383 26.81 -3.34 -4.65
C ILE A 383 26.91 -2.89 -3.20
N ALA A 384 26.00 -2.02 -2.80
CA ALA A 384 25.78 -1.65 -1.42
C ALA A 384 24.31 -1.96 -1.10
N PRO A 385 24.02 -2.54 0.07
CA PRO A 385 22.67 -2.45 0.59
C PRO A 385 22.25 -0.97 0.66
N SER A 386 20.95 -0.69 0.56
CA SER A 386 20.44 0.68 0.57
C SER A 386 20.94 1.46 1.79
N GLU A 387 21.25 2.75 1.65
CA GLU A 387 22.00 3.48 2.68
C GLU A 387 21.21 3.70 3.98
N VAL A 388 19.89 3.86 3.85
CA VAL A 388 18.99 4.10 4.97
C VAL A 388 18.50 2.78 5.55
N LEU A 389 17.90 1.93 4.73
CA LEU A 389 17.20 0.71 5.16
C LEU A 389 18.09 -0.55 5.16
N GLY A 390 19.25 -0.51 4.52
CA GLY A 390 20.14 -1.64 4.40
C GLY A 390 19.59 -2.77 3.53
N LEU A 391 18.68 -2.47 2.60
CA LEU A 391 18.01 -3.47 1.77
C LEU A 391 18.95 -3.95 0.64
N PRO A 392 19.07 -5.28 0.40
CA PRO A 392 19.86 -5.80 -0.70
C PRO A 392 19.20 -5.47 -2.05
N GLY A 393 19.99 -5.50 -3.13
CA GLY A 393 19.46 -5.31 -4.48
C GLY A 393 18.89 -3.92 -4.77
N ALA A 394 19.20 -2.93 -3.92
CA ALA A 394 18.77 -1.55 -4.13
C ALA A 394 19.32 -1.00 -5.45
N TRP A 395 18.42 -0.40 -6.22
CA TRP A 395 18.74 0.29 -7.45
C TRP A 395 19.39 1.62 -7.10
N ARG A 396 20.34 2.06 -7.94
CA ARG A 396 20.98 3.36 -7.76
C ARG A 396 20.34 4.38 -8.69
N MET A 397 20.23 5.61 -8.21
CA MET A 397 20.02 6.74 -9.10
C MET A 397 21.37 7.25 -9.61
N GLU A 398 21.57 7.26 -10.93
CA GLU A 398 22.68 7.97 -11.56
C GLU A 398 22.16 9.26 -12.21
N LEU A 399 22.59 10.41 -11.68
CA LEU A 399 22.30 11.71 -12.29
C LEU A 399 23.14 11.87 -13.55
N VAL A 400 22.50 11.99 -14.71
CA VAL A 400 23.21 12.19 -15.97
C VAL A 400 23.73 13.64 -16.02
N PRO A 401 25.04 13.88 -16.21
CA PRO A 401 25.60 15.23 -16.10
C PRO A 401 25.21 16.23 -17.20
N GLU A 402 24.73 15.83 -18.40
CA GLU A 402 24.86 16.70 -19.58
C GLU A 402 23.75 16.71 -20.65
N HIS A 403 22.50 16.29 -20.36
CA HIS A 403 21.41 16.54 -21.31
C HIS A 403 20.34 17.44 -20.70
N PRO A 404 20.26 18.74 -21.10
CA PRO A 404 19.08 19.55 -20.82
C PRO A 404 17.93 18.98 -21.65
N PHE A 405 17.27 17.97 -21.09
CA PHE A 405 15.97 17.54 -21.59
C PHE A 405 15.01 18.67 -21.23
N GLN A 406 14.71 19.54 -22.20
CA GLN A 406 13.53 20.37 -22.10
C GLN A 406 12.35 19.42 -22.26
N PHE A 407 11.64 19.15 -21.17
CA PHE A 407 10.31 18.55 -21.30
C PHE A 407 9.53 19.40 -22.33
N PRO A 408 8.81 18.79 -23.29
CA PRO A 408 7.80 19.54 -24.00
C PRO A 408 6.92 20.20 -22.92
N PRO A 409 6.60 21.49 -23.02
CA PRO A 409 5.83 22.18 -22.00
C PRO A 409 4.52 21.41 -21.80
N MET A 410 4.44 20.66 -20.71
CA MET A 410 3.21 20.01 -20.28
C MET A 410 2.27 21.12 -19.84
N ALA A 411 1.35 21.47 -20.75
CA ALA A 411 0.33 22.51 -20.67
C ALA A 411 0.83 23.94 -20.31
N PRO A 412 0.44 24.97 -21.09
CA PRO A 412 0.69 26.33 -20.70
C PRO A 412 -0.25 26.74 -19.56
N GLU A 413 0.26 27.62 -18.70
CA GLU A 413 -0.45 28.45 -17.72
C GLU A 413 -0.51 27.96 -16.26
N GLY A 414 0.48 28.43 -15.49
CA GLY A 414 0.09 29.38 -14.45
C GLY A 414 0.06 28.91 -13.00
N SER A 415 0.96 28.04 -12.54
CA SER A 415 1.28 27.93 -11.09
C SER A 415 2.51 27.09 -10.72
N PHE A 416 3.53 26.97 -11.56
CA PHE A 416 4.75 26.25 -11.17
C PHE A 416 5.82 27.22 -10.64
N HIS A 417 5.74 27.52 -9.34
CA HIS A 417 6.97 27.78 -8.60
C HIS A 417 7.80 26.50 -8.65
N ALA A 418 8.91 26.49 -9.40
CA ALA A 418 9.86 25.39 -9.40
C ALA A 418 10.25 25.08 -7.94
N ARG A 419 9.83 23.90 -7.46
CA ARG A 419 10.14 23.39 -6.13
C ARG A 419 11.07 22.20 -6.31
N PRO A 420 12.09 22.04 -5.46
CA PRO A 420 13.06 20.97 -5.62
C PRO A 420 12.41 19.58 -5.46
N ASN A 421 12.74 18.67 -6.39
CA ASN A 421 12.60 17.21 -6.34
C ASN A 421 11.20 16.61 -6.63
N GLU A 422 11.01 16.05 -7.83
CA GLU A 422 9.77 15.42 -8.30
C GLU A 422 10.06 14.11 -9.07
N LEU A 423 9.58 12.99 -8.55
CA LEU A 423 9.66 11.68 -9.19
C LEU A 423 8.44 11.49 -10.10
N ALA A 424 8.63 11.67 -11.41
CA ALA A 424 7.58 11.38 -12.38
C ALA A 424 7.58 9.89 -12.73
N LEU A 425 6.54 9.16 -12.34
CA LEU A 425 6.43 7.75 -12.65
C LEU A 425 5.76 7.62 -14.03
N ASN A 426 6.56 7.49 -15.09
CA ASN A 426 6.01 7.48 -16.45
C ASN A 426 5.53 6.08 -16.84
N TYR A 427 4.24 5.82 -16.66
CA TYR A 427 3.68 4.51 -16.92
C TYR A 427 3.16 4.40 -18.35
N GLY A 428 3.56 3.33 -19.05
CA GLY A 428 2.90 2.91 -20.30
C GLY A 428 1.55 2.23 -20.06
N TYR A 429 1.13 2.08 -18.80
CA TYR A 429 -0.13 1.47 -18.42
C TYR A 429 -1.26 2.50 -18.50
N THR A 430 -2.31 2.14 -19.23
CA THR A 430 -3.55 2.88 -19.26
C THR A 430 -4.69 1.94 -18.90
N LEU A 431 -5.38 2.25 -17.81
CA LEU A 431 -6.62 1.60 -17.41
C LEU A 431 -7.77 2.30 -18.11
N GLN A 432 -8.71 1.54 -18.68
CA GLN A 432 -9.89 2.10 -19.33
C GLN A 432 -11.15 1.74 -18.54
N ALA A 433 -11.84 2.75 -18.03
CA ALA A 433 -13.16 2.61 -17.44
C ALA A 433 -14.18 2.25 -18.52
N GLU A 434 -15.33 1.70 -18.14
CA GLU A 434 -16.32 1.26 -19.11
C GLU A 434 -16.96 2.36 -19.95
N ASP A 435 -16.97 3.59 -19.45
CA ASP A 435 -17.42 4.76 -20.21
C ASP A 435 -16.36 5.29 -21.17
N GLY A 436 -15.19 4.65 -21.22
CA GLY A 436 -14.07 4.94 -22.11
C GLY A 436 -12.97 5.79 -21.47
N PHE A 437 -13.14 6.29 -20.24
CA PHE A 437 -12.15 7.14 -19.60
C PHE A 437 -10.83 6.42 -19.33
N LEU A 438 -9.72 7.11 -19.57
CA LEU A 438 -8.36 6.57 -19.50
C LEU A 438 -7.62 7.06 -18.26
N TYR A 439 -7.29 6.13 -17.38
CA TYR A 439 -6.41 6.34 -16.23
C TYR A 439 -4.97 6.05 -16.64
N ARG A 440 -4.12 7.08 -16.61
CA ARG A 440 -2.67 6.97 -16.81
C ARG A 440 -1.98 6.91 -15.46
N GLY A 441 -1.05 5.98 -15.27
CA GLY A 441 -0.38 5.77 -13.99
C GLY A 441 -0.13 4.30 -13.68
N ALA A 442 0.29 3.99 -12.46
CA ALA A 442 0.22 2.63 -11.92
C ALA A 442 -0.23 2.61 -10.46
N PRO A 443 -0.86 1.50 -10.01
CA PRO A 443 -1.21 1.30 -8.62
C PRO A 443 0.04 1.06 -7.77
N ALA A 444 0.60 2.14 -7.23
CA ALA A 444 1.88 2.13 -6.52
C ALA A 444 1.80 2.92 -5.21
N ILE A 445 2.56 2.48 -4.20
CA ILE A 445 2.70 3.15 -2.91
C ILE A 445 4.15 3.63 -2.76
N PRO A 446 4.45 4.89 -3.11
CA PRO A 446 5.77 5.47 -2.91
C PRO A 446 5.98 5.88 -1.44
N VAL A 447 7.12 5.49 -0.86
CA VAL A 447 7.54 5.89 0.49
C VAL A 447 8.99 6.34 0.46
N VAL A 448 9.25 7.55 0.95
CA VAL A 448 10.60 8.09 1.06
C VAL A 448 11.09 7.98 2.49
N PHE A 449 12.27 7.41 2.67
CA PHE A 449 12.98 7.28 3.93
C PHE A 449 14.21 8.18 3.92
N GLN A 450 14.28 9.11 4.88
CA GLN A 450 15.44 9.98 5.06
C GLN A 450 16.08 9.74 6.41
N ARG A 451 17.41 9.77 6.44
CA ARG A 451 18.21 9.78 7.68
C ARG A 451 19.11 11.00 7.66
N TYR A 452 19.23 11.66 8.81
CA TYR A 452 20.17 12.75 9.06
C TYR A 452 21.01 12.43 10.30
N VAL A 453 22.31 12.73 10.26
CA VAL A 453 23.18 12.63 11.42
C VAL A 453 23.33 14.04 12.02
N ASN A 454 22.63 14.33 13.12
CA ASN A 454 22.61 15.66 13.72
C ASN A 454 23.67 15.84 14.83
N GLY A 455 24.42 14.79 15.17
CA GLY A 455 25.54 14.91 16.09
C GLY A 455 25.94 13.61 16.77
N VAL A 456 26.86 13.75 17.72
CA VAL A 456 27.34 12.65 18.57
C VAL A 456 27.12 13.05 20.02
N LEU A 457 26.26 12.31 20.72
CA LEU A 457 26.04 12.42 22.15
C LEU A 457 27.12 11.62 22.88
N GLN A 458 27.62 12.12 24.00
CA GLN A 458 28.47 11.33 24.89
C GLN A 458 27.58 10.37 25.70
N GLY A 459 27.74 9.07 25.50
CA GLY A 459 27.10 8.06 26.33
C GLY A 459 27.57 8.14 27.79
N GLY A 460 26.75 7.66 28.72
CA GLY A 460 27.12 7.60 30.16
C GLY A 460 28.31 6.69 30.46
N ASP A 461 28.68 5.83 29.51
CA ASP A 461 29.85 4.96 29.48
C ASP A 461 31.08 5.59 28.80
N GLY A 462 30.97 6.84 28.31
CA GLY A 462 32.01 7.52 27.54
C GLY A 462 32.12 7.06 26.08
N VAL A 463 31.22 6.20 25.61
CA VAL A 463 31.15 5.80 24.21
C VAL A 463 30.31 6.83 23.45
N PRO A 464 30.82 7.40 22.35
CA PRO A 464 30.04 8.35 21.56
C PRO A 464 28.87 7.65 20.85
N GLN A 465 27.65 8.13 21.08
CA GLN A 465 26.42 7.65 20.42
C GLN A 465 25.96 8.64 19.35
N ARG A 466 25.61 8.16 18.16
CA ARG A 466 25.10 9.04 17.08
C ARG A 466 23.65 9.41 17.37
N ALA A 467 23.34 10.71 17.31
CA ALA A 467 21.98 11.20 17.32
C ALA A 467 21.51 11.36 15.88
N ASN A 468 20.58 10.50 15.48
CA ASN A 468 20.01 10.53 14.14
C ASN A 468 18.58 11.07 14.16
N TYR A 469 18.20 11.74 13.09
CA TYR A 469 16.82 12.14 12.83
C TYR A 469 16.34 11.39 11.60
N SER A 470 15.18 10.78 11.72
CA SER A 470 14.57 9.96 10.69
C SER A 470 13.19 10.47 10.35
N ILE A 471 12.90 10.50 9.05
CA ILE A 471 11.57 10.85 8.56
C ILE A 471 11.23 9.80 7.49
N ALA A 472 10.07 9.19 7.63
CA ALA A 472 9.41 8.51 6.53
C ALA A 472 8.15 9.29 6.19
N PHE A 473 7.86 9.45 4.91
CA PHE A 473 6.59 9.99 4.47
C PHE A 473 6.10 9.23 3.25
N ALA A 474 4.85 8.78 3.36
CA ALA A 474 3.98 8.50 2.23
C ALA A 474 3.10 9.76 2.04
N PRO A 475 2.87 10.25 0.82
CA PRO A 475 2.10 11.45 0.62
C PRO A 475 0.65 11.23 1.06
N ALA A 476 0.17 12.06 1.99
CA ALA A 476 -1.24 12.09 2.42
C ALA A 476 -2.18 12.73 1.37
N SER A 477 -1.62 13.27 0.29
CA SER A 477 -2.35 13.90 -0.80
C SER A 477 -1.74 13.45 -2.11
N TRP A 478 -2.47 12.62 -2.83
CA TRP A 478 -2.17 12.17 -4.17
C TRP A 478 -2.44 13.38 -5.05
N ALA A 479 -1.44 14.24 -5.21
CA ALA A 479 -1.56 15.37 -6.10
C ALA A 479 -1.54 14.78 -7.51
N TRP A 480 -2.62 14.95 -8.25
CA TRP A 480 -2.77 14.55 -9.65
C TRP A 480 -3.00 15.80 -10.49
N PRO A 481 -2.30 16.06 -11.60
CA PRO A 481 -2.97 16.48 -12.80
C PRO A 481 -3.57 15.21 -13.39
N ILE A 482 -4.86 14.98 -13.13
CA ILE A 482 -5.64 14.34 -14.18
C ILE A 482 -5.58 15.35 -15.30
N THR A 483 -4.73 15.14 -16.30
CA THR A 483 -4.89 15.85 -17.56
C THR A 483 -6.17 15.31 -18.16
N TRP A 484 -7.26 16.05 -17.96
CA TRP A 484 -8.51 15.88 -18.70
C TRP A 484 -8.19 16.13 -20.17
N ASP A 485 -7.81 15.08 -20.88
CA ASP A 485 -7.75 15.15 -22.33
C ASP A 485 -9.15 14.86 -22.84
N ASP A 486 -10.01 15.89 -22.83
CA ASP A 486 -11.31 15.88 -23.49
C ASP A 486 -11.17 15.97 -25.03
N SER A 487 -9.96 15.81 -25.60
CA SER A 487 -9.83 15.80 -27.05
C SER A 487 -10.27 14.46 -27.63
N PRO A 488 -11.27 14.46 -28.53
CA PRO A 488 -11.64 13.28 -29.28
C PRO A 488 -10.72 13.20 -30.50
N ASP A 489 -9.55 12.59 -30.36
CA ASP A 489 -8.69 12.24 -31.50
C ASP A 489 -8.18 10.80 -31.42
#